data_AF-U6GVD0-F1
#
_entry.id   AF-U6GVD0-F1
#
_cell.length_a   1.000
_cell.length_b   1.000
_cell.length_c   1.000
_cell.angle_alpha   90.00
_cell.angle_beta   90.00
_cell.angle_gamma   90.00
#
_symmetry.space_group_name_H-M   'P 1'
#
loop_
_entity.id
_entity.type
_entity.pdbx_description
1 polymer ?
#
loop_
_entity_poly.entity_id
_entity_poly.type
_entity_poly.pdbx_seq_one_letter_code
_entity_poly.pdbx_strand_id
1 'polypeptide(L)'
;MEDVEKERRKAINRNNFYGKVLLGILLAGGGLMYLAYAAADVSSGLMRHMDGLLELLYEVLPENFPDPELAHHIVMWLAARGYLPYDLEREHQPAEVIHWELQSEVVRCRDDPELSVNIKGLTFHTPVGLAAGFDKDAEAPLNFCKMGFGFVEVGTVTPKPQPGNPKPRIFRAAKDRAIINRCGFNSAGLDVVEPRLKQASADRWHDRLARRCVIGVNIGKNKDTENAEEDIREGIKRLGRFADYLVINLSSPNTQGLRALQQRDHLRRIITTAQSELDKLEKQEAHQANIAQPEDAKPDATETSRDITHKAHDFFPTQTGKRPLLFVKIAPDLTEQEKRDIAEVALDTGLDGLVVTNTTIQRPDSLQNKCKKETGGLSGRPLKAMATQCVSDMYKLTNGQVAIISSGGIETGLDAYQRIRAGASAVEVYSSLVYRGPVVARRIKDELLSILNQAGKPRFPQQFACHFP
;
A
#
# COMPACT_ATOMS: atom_id res chain seq x y z
N MET A 1 43.51 -16.00 62.60
CA MET A 1 43.72 -15.20 61.38
C MET A 1 43.34 -15.96 60.11
N GLU A 2 43.72 -17.23 59.96
CA GLU A 2 43.36 -18.03 58.76
C GLU A 2 41.85 -18.21 58.54
N ASP A 3 41.06 -18.42 59.59
CA ASP A 3 39.59 -18.58 59.45
C ASP A 3 38.90 -17.31 58.96
N VAL A 4 39.38 -16.15 59.39
CA VAL A 4 38.87 -14.83 58.96
C VAL A 4 39.19 -14.61 57.47
N GLU A 5 40.38 -15.01 57.02
CA GLU A 5 40.78 -14.89 55.62
C GLU A 5 40.02 -15.89 54.72
N LYS A 6 39.66 -17.07 55.24
CA LYS A 6 38.84 -18.07 54.54
C LYS A 6 37.38 -17.60 54.38
N GLU A 7 36.80 -17.03 55.43
CA GLU A 7 35.47 -16.38 55.40
C GLU A 7 35.45 -15.20 54.41
N ARG A 8 36.50 -14.36 54.45
CA ARG A 8 36.66 -13.24 53.51
C ARG A 8 36.73 -13.70 52.05
N ARG A 9 37.50 -14.75 51.75
CA ARG A 9 37.57 -15.34 50.39
C ARG A 9 36.23 -15.93 49.93
N LYS A 10 35.49 -16.60 50.82
CA LYS A 10 34.13 -17.09 50.53
C LYS A 10 33.16 -15.95 50.24
N ALA A 11 33.21 -14.87 51.01
CA ALA A 11 32.38 -13.69 50.80
C ALA A 11 32.68 -13.00 49.45
N ILE A 12 33.97 -12.85 49.10
CA ILE A 12 34.41 -12.31 47.80
C ILE A 12 33.93 -13.21 46.65
N ASN A 13 34.12 -14.53 46.74
CA ASN A 13 33.68 -15.47 45.71
C ASN A 13 32.15 -15.50 45.57
N ARG A 14 31.42 -15.41 46.68
CA ARG A 14 29.95 -15.34 46.68
C ARG A 14 29.46 -14.04 46.05
N ASN A 15 30.07 -12.90 46.37
CA ASN A 15 29.76 -11.62 45.74
C ASN A 15 30.13 -11.61 44.25
N ASN A 16 31.24 -12.23 43.86
CA ASN A 16 31.62 -12.41 42.46
C ASN A 16 30.64 -13.32 41.71
N PHE A 17 30.13 -14.37 42.35
CA PHE A 17 29.11 -15.24 41.78
C PHE A 17 27.80 -14.49 41.57
N TYR A 18 27.27 -13.83 42.60
CA TYR A 18 26.04 -13.04 42.47
C TYR A 18 26.19 -11.86 41.50
N GLY A 19 27.36 -11.22 41.45
CA GLY A 19 27.67 -10.18 40.46
C GLY A 19 27.67 -10.70 39.03
N LYS A 20 28.24 -11.88 38.78
CA LYS A 20 28.18 -12.56 37.47
C LYS A 20 26.76 -12.98 37.10
N VAL A 21 25.97 -13.47 38.05
CA VAL A 21 24.55 -13.83 37.83
C VAL A 21 23.73 -12.59 37.51
N LEU A 22 23.88 -11.50 38.26
CA LEU A 22 23.19 -10.23 38.01
C LEU A 22 23.58 -9.63 36.66
N LEU A 23 24.88 -9.61 36.31
CA LEU A 23 25.35 -9.18 35.00
C LEU A 23 24.77 -10.07 33.89
N GLY A 24 24.70 -11.39 34.08
CA GLY A 24 24.08 -12.31 33.15
C GLY A 24 22.59 -12.01 32.92
N ILE A 25 21.83 -11.72 33.98
CA ILE A 25 20.43 -11.32 33.90
C ILE A 25 20.28 -9.97 33.18
N LEU A 26 21.13 -8.98 33.47
CA LEU A 26 21.10 -7.67 32.82
C LEU A 26 21.47 -7.75 31.34
N LEU A 27 22.47 -8.56 30.97
CA LEU A 27 22.86 -8.78 29.58
C LEU A 27 21.78 -9.56 28.81
N ALA A 28 21.19 -10.60 29.42
CA ALA A 28 20.11 -11.35 28.81
C ALA A 28 18.83 -10.51 28.65
N GLY A 29 18.44 -9.76 29.68
CA GLY A 29 17.30 -8.86 29.65
C GLY A 29 17.49 -7.70 28.67
N GLY A 30 18.66 -7.05 28.72
CA GLY A 30 19.04 -6.00 27.77
C GLY A 30 19.10 -6.51 26.33
N GLY A 31 19.66 -7.71 26.11
CA GLY A 31 19.69 -8.37 24.80
C GLY A 31 18.30 -8.72 24.28
N LEU A 32 17.40 -9.24 25.13
CA LEU A 32 16.03 -9.54 24.76
C LEU A 32 15.24 -8.26 24.41
N MET A 33 15.41 -7.19 25.18
CA MET A 33 14.82 -5.88 24.88
C MET A 33 15.35 -5.31 23.57
N TYR A 34 16.66 -5.40 23.32
CA TYR A 34 17.27 -4.97 22.06
C TYR A 34 16.72 -5.76 20.87
N LEU A 35 16.61 -7.09 20.98
CA LEU A 35 16.02 -7.93 19.95
C LEU A 35 14.55 -7.60 19.69
N ALA A 36 13.76 -7.39 20.74
CA ALA A 36 12.36 -6.99 20.61
C ALA A 36 12.22 -5.62 19.92
N TYR A 37 13.06 -4.64 20.30
CA TYR A 37 13.10 -3.32 19.67
C TYR A 37 13.53 -3.41 18.20
N ALA A 38 14.61 -4.15 17.91
CA ALA A 38 15.09 -4.33 16.54
C ALA A 38 14.07 -5.08 15.67
N ALA A 39 13.35 -6.07 16.22
CA ALA A 39 12.28 -6.77 15.51
C ALA A 39 11.05 -5.90 15.26
N ALA A 40 10.82 -4.86 16.05
CA ALA A 40 9.73 -3.90 15.87
C ALA A 40 10.05 -2.80 14.84
N ASP A 41 11.29 -2.69 14.36
CA ASP A 41 11.74 -1.66 13.43
C ASP A 41 12.25 -2.27 12.11
N VAL A 42 11.54 -2.05 11.01
CA VAL A 42 11.92 -2.60 9.69
C VAL A 42 13.24 -2.00 9.17
N SER A 43 13.67 -0.86 9.70
CA SER A 43 14.96 -0.23 9.35
C SER A 43 16.15 -0.87 10.09
N SER A 44 15.89 -1.69 11.12
CA SER A 44 16.94 -2.29 11.94
C SER A 44 17.87 -3.20 11.14
N GLY A 45 19.12 -3.31 11.58
CA GLY A 45 20.09 -4.24 11.00
C GLY A 45 19.61 -5.70 11.04
N LEU A 46 18.86 -6.07 12.07
CA LEU A 46 18.25 -7.40 12.20
C LEU A 46 17.22 -7.65 11.09
N MET A 47 16.27 -6.72 10.93
CA MET A 47 15.17 -6.88 9.98
C MET A 47 15.66 -6.86 8.53
N ARG A 48 16.70 -6.08 8.20
CA ARG A 48 17.31 -6.06 6.86
C ARG A 48 17.77 -7.43 6.35
N HIS A 49 18.13 -8.36 7.23
CA HIS A 49 18.57 -9.71 6.86
C HIS A 49 17.43 -10.74 6.83
N MET A 50 16.22 -10.37 7.30
CA MET A 50 15.08 -11.27 7.37
C MET A 50 14.61 -11.75 6.00
N ASP A 51 14.79 -10.95 4.94
CA ASP A 51 14.43 -11.33 3.57
C ASP A 51 15.20 -12.59 3.12
N GLY A 52 16.52 -12.65 3.37
CA GLY A 52 17.33 -13.82 3.05
C GLY A 52 16.95 -15.07 3.87
N LEU A 53 16.54 -14.87 5.14
CA LEU A 53 16.00 -15.94 5.98
C LEU A 53 14.66 -16.47 5.45
N LEU A 54 13.76 -15.59 5.03
CA LEU A 54 12.48 -15.96 4.42
C LEU A 54 12.67 -16.69 3.09
N GLU A 55 13.61 -16.24 2.25
CA GLU A 55 13.98 -16.93 1.02
C GLU A 55 14.44 -18.37 1.31
N LEU A 56 15.35 -18.58 2.26
CA LEU A 56 15.79 -19.92 2.68
C LEU A 56 14.64 -20.77 3.24
N LEU A 57 13.76 -20.18 4.05
CA LEU A 57 12.59 -20.87 4.59
C LEU A 57 11.67 -21.37 3.48
N TYR A 58 11.43 -20.57 2.44
CA TYR A 58 10.58 -20.98 1.31
C TYR A 58 11.22 -22.03 0.40
N GLU A 59 12.55 -22.21 0.44
CA GLU A 59 13.22 -23.31 -0.27
C GLU A 59 13.06 -24.65 0.46
N VAL A 60 12.98 -24.63 1.79
CA VAL A 60 12.94 -25.85 2.63
C VAL A 60 11.51 -26.28 2.97
N LEU A 61 10.58 -25.33 3.11
CA LEU A 61 9.20 -25.63 3.47
C LEU A 61 8.44 -26.28 2.29
N PRO A 62 7.49 -27.19 2.59
CA PRO A 62 6.61 -27.75 1.56
C PRO A 62 5.90 -26.67 0.76
N GLU A 63 5.64 -26.93 -0.53
CA GLU A 63 4.83 -26.05 -1.36
C GLU A 63 3.47 -25.80 -0.69
N ASN A 64 3.03 -24.53 -0.63
CA ASN A 64 1.84 -24.08 0.12
C ASN A 64 1.87 -24.20 1.65
N PHE A 65 3.01 -24.46 2.29
CA PHE A 65 3.12 -24.42 3.75
C PHE A 65 3.93 -23.21 4.25
N PRO A 66 3.42 -22.42 5.21
CA PRO A 66 2.03 -22.44 5.71
C PRO A 66 1.03 -21.99 4.64
N ASP A 67 -0.22 -22.45 4.78
CA ASP A 67 -1.33 -22.07 3.89
C ASP A 67 -1.36 -20.55 3.70
N PRO A 68 -1.31 -20.04 2.46
CA PRO A 68 -1.15 -18.61 2.23
C PRO A 68 -2.36 -17.79 2.68
N GLU A 69 -3.58 -18.35 2.68
CA GLU A 69 -4.75 -17.63 3.17
C GLU A 69 -4.75 -17.53 4.70
N LEU A 70 -4.40 -18.59 5.41
CA LEU A 70 -4.21 -18.58 6.86
C LEU A 70 -3.06 -17.65 7.27
N ALA A 71 -1.91 -17.72 6.59
CA ALA A 71 -0.78 -16.85 6.86
C ALA A 71 -1.16 -15.37 6.68
N HIS A 72 -1.93 -15.06 5.63
CA HIS A 72 -2.45 -13.72 5.40
C HIS A 72 -3.40 -13.27 6.53
N HIS A 73 -4.33 -14.12 6.98
CA HIS A 73 -5.20 -13.78 8.12
C HIS A 73 -4.42 -13.52 9.42
N ILE A 74 -3.36 -14.29 9.69
CA ILE A 74 -2.49 -14.06 10.85
C ILE A 74 -1.81 -12.68 10.74
N VAL A 75 -1.29 -12.33 9.55
CA VAL A 75 -0.69 -11.01 9.32
C VAL A 75 -1.71 -9.89 9.52
N MET A 76 -2.92 -10.03 8.98
CA MET A 76 -3.99 -9.05 9.18
C MET A 76 -4.39 -8.93 10.66
N TRP A 77 -4.48 -10.05 11.39
CA TRP A 77 -4.79 -10.07 12.81
C TRP A 77 -3.73 -9.34 13.66
N LEU A 78 -2.45 -9.51 13.32
CA LEU A 78 -1.33 -8.78 13.92
C LEU A 78 -1.38 -7.29 13.56
N ALA A 79 -1.65 -6.97 12.29
CA ALA A 79 -1.78 -5.60 11.79
C ALA A 79 -2.90 -4.84 12.51
N ALA A 80 -4.08 -5.44 12.66
CA ALA A 80 -5.23 -4.83 13.35
C ALA A 80 -4.94 -4.55 14.84
N ARG A 81 -3.97 -5.25 15.44
CA ARG A 81 -3.55 -5.06 16.85
C ARG A 81 -2.30 -4.20 17.01
N GLY A 82 -1.72 -3.71 15.90
CA GLY A 82 -0.52 -2.87 15.93
C GLY A 82 0.77 -3.64 16.28
N TYR A 83 0.80 -4.95 16.05
CA TYR A 83 1.98 -5.79 16.26
C TYR A 83 2.87 -5.93 15.01
N LEU A 84 2.60 -5.15 13.96
CA LEU A 84 3.51 -5.07 12.81
C LEU A 84 4.74 -4.25 13.17
N PRO A 85 5.90 -4.57 12.58
CA PRO A 85 7.06 -3.71 12.68
C PRO A 85 6.83 -2.42 11.89
N TYR A 86 7.39 -1.31 12.37
CA TYR A 86 7.24 0.02 11.77
C TYR A 86 8.55 0.50 11.16
N ASP A 87 8.45 1.38 10.17
CA ASP A 87 9.59 2.11 9.61
C ASP A 87 9.80 3.38 10.45
N LEU A 88 10.61 3.27 11.50
CA LEU A 88 10.85 4.39 12.42
C LEU A 88 11.63 5.55 11.77
N GLU A 89 12.39 5.26 10.71
CA GLU A 89 13.11 6.28 9.94
C GLU A 89 12.19 7.12 9.03
N ARG A 90 10.91 6.75 8.88
CA ARG A 90 9.89 7.57 8.21
C ARG A 90 9.63 8.91 8.91
N GLU A 91 9.96 8.99 10.19
CA GLU A 91 9.58 10.08 11.05
C GLU A 91 10.55 11.28 10.97
N HIS A 92 9.98 12.49 10.93
CA HIS A 92 10.75 13.74 10.91
C HIS A 92 11.07 14.13 12.36
N GLN A 93 12.17 13.64 12.94
CA GLN A 93 12.67 14.26 14.16
C GLN A 93 13.29 15.63 13.81
N PRO A 94 12.86 16.73 14.45
CA PRO A 94 13.69 17.92 14.48
C PRO A 94 15.05 17.51 15.03
N ALA A 95 16.12 17.97 14.39
CA ALA A 95 17.48 17.68 14.80
C ALA A 95 17.83 18.37 16.14
N GLU A 96 17.23 17.93 17.24
CA GLU A 96 17.81 18.13 18.56
C GLU A 96 18.79 16.99 18.83
N VAL A 97 20.01 17.26 18.36
CA VAL A 97 21.30 16.79 18.87
C VAL A 97 21.22 15.88 20.11
N ILE A 98 21.42 14.59 19.90
CA ILE A 98 22.17 13.77 20.86
C ILE A 98 23.50 13.45 20.18
N HIS A 99 24.48 14.31 20.42
CA HIS A 99 25.88 14.06 20.10
C HIS A 99 26.38 12.92 20.99
N TRP A 100 26.60 11.75 20.42
CA TRP A 100 27.75 10.95 20.80
C TRP A 100 28.40 10.41 19.52
N GLU A 101 29.70 10.62 19.45
CA GLU A 101 30.54 10.44 18.29
C GLU A 101 30.76 8.96 17.99
N LEU A 102 30.47 8.58 16.75
CA LEU A 102 31.24 7.58 16.00
C LEU A 102 30.96 7.82 14.52
N GLN A 103 31.96 8.39 13.84
CA GLN A 103 32.00 8.60 12.40
C GLN A 103 31.84 7.26 11.68
N SER A 104 30.63 6.98 11.25
CA SER A 104 30.35 6.08 10.14
C SER A 104 29.27 6.77 9.31
N GLU A 105 29.46 6.83 8.00
CA GLU A 105 28.51 7.33 7.01
C GLU A 105 27.26 6.44 6.96
N VAL A 106 26.50 6.39 8.05
CA VAL A 106 25.20 5.76 8.08
C VAL A 106 24.23 6.77 7.47
N VAL A 107 23.89 6.54 6.21
CA VAL A 107 22.75 7.16 5.54
C VAL A 107 21.52 6.91 6.42
N ARG A 108 21.16 7.88 7.26
CA ARG A 108 19.89 7.89 8.00
C ARG A 108 18.81 8.24 6.99
N CYS A 109 18.20 7.25 6.35
CA CYS A 109 17.24 7.54 5.28
C CYS A 109 15.87 7.86 5.89
N ARG A 110 15.69 9.16 6.13
CA ARG A 110 14.39 9.84 6.10
C ARG A 110 13.64 9.38 4.83
N ASP A 111 12.30 9.36 4.84
CA ASP A 111 11.57 9.34 3.55
C ASP A 111 12.04 10.56 2.75
N ASP A 112 12.92 10.31 1.78
CA ASP A 112 13.66 11.36 1.11
C ASP A 112 12.66 12.20 0.28
N PRO A 113 12.68 13.54 0.37
CA PRO A 113 11.83 14.39 -0.46
C PRO A 113 11.94 14.06 -1.96
N GLU A 114 13.05 13.48 -2.39
CA GLU A 114 13.25 12.99 -3.76
C GLU A 114 12.27 11.90 -4.17
N LEU A 115 11.78 11.08 -3.24
CA LEU A 115 10.79 10.03 -3.50
C LEU A 115 9.36 10.59 -3.64
N SER A 116 9.13 11.87 -3.35
CA SER A 116 7.80 12.46 -3.38
C SER A 116 7.28 12.61 -4.81
N VAL A 117 6.04 12.21 -5.04
CA VAL A 117 5.34 12.33 -6.32
C VAL A 117 4.02 13.06 -6.11
N ASN A 118 3.71 14.02 -6.99
CA ASN A 118 2.39 14.65 -7.03
C ASN A 118 1.59 14.07 -8.20
N ILE A 119 0.37 13.64 -7.93
CA ILE A 119 -0.58 13.19 -8.95
C ILE A 119 -1.81 14.09 -8.81
N LYS A 120 -2.00 15.04 -9.75
CA LYS A 120 -3.16 15.94 -9.79
C LYS A 120 -3.50 16.60 -8.43
N GLY A 121 -2.47 17.05 -7.69
CA GLY A 121 -2.62 17.68 -6.37
C GLY A 121 -2.52 16.73 -5.18
N LEU A 122 -2.71 15.41 -5.36
CA LEU A 122 -2.47 14.42 -4.31
C LEU A 122 -0.98 14.12 -4.19
N THR A 123 -0.41 14.26 -2.98
CA THR A 123 1.02 14.04 -2.75
C THR A 123 1.27 12.67 -2.15
N PHE A 124 1.96 11.84 -2.91
CA PHE A 124 2.53 10.57 -2.48
C PHE A 124 3.93 10.85 -1.95
N HIS A 125 4.12 10.86 -0.63
CA HIS A 125 5.44 11.10 -0.03
C HIS A 125 6.49 10.05 -0.40
N THR A 126 6.04 8.83 -0.71
CA THR A 126 6.86 7.80 -1.34
C THR A 126 6.02 7.13 -2.42
N PRO A 127 6.61 6.66 -3.52
CA PRO A 127 5.87 6.12 -4.64
C PRO A 127 5.59 4.62 -4.46
N VAL A 128 5.83 4.05 -3.27
CA VAL A 128 5.71 2.61 -3.00
C VAL A 128 4.52 2.37 -2.08
N GLY A 129 3.52 1.63 -2.56
CA GLY A 129 2.29 1.36 -1.81
C GLY A 129 1.93 -0.12 -1.73
N LEU A 130 0.96 -0.41 -0.86
CA LEU A 130 0.37 -1.74 -0.72
C LEU A 130 -0.83 -1.87 -1.67
N ALA A 131 -0.82 -2.89 -2.52
CA ALA A 131 -1.86 -3.11 -3.52
C ALA A 131 -3.20 -3.57 -2.93
N ALA A 132 -4.30 -3.31 -3.65
CA ALA A 132 -5.60 -3.88 -3.31
C ALA A 132 -5.58 -5.40 -3.16
N GLY A 133 -6.47 -5.88 -2.30
CA GLY A 133 -6.69 -7.28 -2.00
C GLY A 133 -5.86 -7.79 -0.84
N PHE A 134 -4.96 -6.98 -0.28
CA PHE A 134 -4.26 -7.31 0.96
C PHE A 134 -5.15 -6.92 2.15
N ASP A 135 -5.37 -5.62 2.38
CA ASP A 135 -6.35 -5.16 3.37
C ASP A 135 -7.74 -5.00 2.70
N LYS A 136 -8.50 -6.09 2.61
CA LYS A 136 -9.78 -6.13 1.89
C LYS A 136 -10.88 -5.33 2.57
N ASP A 137 -10.87 -5.29 3.90
CA ASP A 137 -11.99 -4.78 4.68
C ASP A 137 -11.59 -3.58 5.56
N ALA A 138 -10.52 -2.87 5.19
CA ALA A 138 -9.96 -1.72 5.89
C ALA A 138 -9.68 -1.99 7.39
N GLU A 139 -9.11 -3.16 7.68
CA GLU A 139 -8.80 -3.59 9.06
C GLU A 139 -7.64 -2.80 9.67
N ALA A 140 -6.60 -2.50 8.88
CA ALA A 140 -5.38 -1.90 9.40
C ALA A 140 -4.58 -1.07 8.36
N PRO A 141 -5.21 -0.24 7.50
CA PRO A 141 -4.49 0.44 6.42
C PRO A 141 -3.38 1.36 6.95
N LEU A 142 -3.63 2.04 8.08
CA LEU A 142 -2.64 2.92 8.71
C LEU A 142 -1.41 2.14 9.21
N ASN A 143 -1.59 0.90 9.70
CA ASN A 143 -0.46 0.12 10.23
C ASN A 143 0.46 -0.40 9.11
N PHE A 144 -0.10 -0.73 7.94
CA PHE A 144 0.72 -1.01 6.76
C PHE A 144 1.45 0.24 6.25
N CYS A 145 0.81 1.40 6.33
CA CYS A 145 1.51 2.66 6.07
C CYS A 145 2.70 2.84 7.03
N LYS A 146 2.50 2.68 8.34
CA LYS A 146 3.59 2.77 9.34
C LYS A 146 4.75 1.80 9.06
N MET A 147 4.48 0.64 8.47
CA MET A 147 5.49 -0.35 8.05
C MET A 147 6.40 0.15 6.91
N GLY A 148 6.08 1.28 6.29
CA GLY A 148 6.95 1.97 5.33
C GLY A 148 6.29 2.29 3.98
N PHE A 149 5.07 1.81 3.73
CA PHE A 149 4.32 2.11 2.50
C PHE A 149 3.82 3.56 2.48
N GLY A 150 4.07 4.29 1.39
CA GLY A 150 3.58 5.65 1.17
C GLY A 150 2.06 5.74 1.10
N PHE A 151 1.44 4.71 0.53
CA PHE A 151 0.01 4.62 0.33
C PHE A 151 -0.48 3.17 0.45
N VAL A 152 -1.76 3.00 0.76
CA VAL A 152 -2.40 1.68 0.88
C VAL A 152 -3.74 1.71 0.15
N GLU A 153 -3.92 0.77 -0.78
CA GLU A 153 -5.19 0.55 -1.48
C GLU A 153 -6.02 -0.51 -0.75
N VAL A 154 -7.08 -0.11 -0.04
CA VAL A 154 -8.01 -1.05 0.61
C VAL A 154 -8.99 -1.65 -0.40
N GLY A 155 -9.57 -2.81 -0.09
CA GLY A 155 -10.57 -3.47 -0.94
C GLY A 155 -9.99 -4.62 -1.76
N THR A 156 -10.65 -5.14 -2.79
CA THR A 156 -11.90 -4.64 -3.38
C THR A 156 -13.11 -4.87 -2.47
N VAL A 157 -13.80 -3.78 -2.13
CA VAL A 157 -15.03 -3.78 -1.34
C VAL A 157 -16.23 -3.92 -2.25
N THR A 158 -17.18 -4.77 -1.87
CA THR A 158 -18.47 -4.92 -2.57
C THR A 158 -19.60 -4.31 -1.73
N PRO A 159 -20.73 -3.89 -2.34
CA PRO A 159 -21.88 -3.36 -1.59
C PRO A 159 -22.36 -4.27 -0.48
N LYS A 160 -22.73 -5.51 -0.84
CA LYS A 160 -23.15 -6.55 0.10
C LYS A 160 -21.95 -7.41 0.52
N PRO A 161 -21.97 -7.99 1.73
CA PRO A 161 -20.96 -8.97 2.13
C PRO A 161 -21.01 -10.19 1.22
N GLN A 162 -19.84 -10.75 0.91
CA GLN A 162 -19.75 -12.04 0.21
C GLN A 162 -18.52 -12.84 0.67
N PRO A 163 -18.64 -14.17 0.86
CA PRO A 163 -17.55 -15.00 1.37
C PRO A 163 -16.44 -15.26 0.32
N GLY A 164 -16.72 -14.99 -0.96
CA GLY A 164 -15.88 -15.35 -2.11
C GLY A 164 -16.03 -16.82 -2.53
N ASN A 165 -15.12 -17.28 -3.40
CA ASN A 165 -15.13 -18.67 -3.89
C ASN A 165 -14.67 -19.67 -2.83
N PRO A 166 -15.01 -20.97 -2.97
CA PRO A 166 -14.61 -22.03 -2.05
C PRO A 166 -13.09 -22.20 -1.91
N LYS A 167 -12.63 -22.55 -0.71
CA LYS A 167 -11.21 -22.83 -0.39
C LYS A 167 -10.82 -24.27 -0.82
N PRO A 168 -9.53 -24.55 -1.09
CA PRO A 168 -8.41 -23.62 -1.16
C PRO A 168 -8.51 -22.73 -2.41
N ARG A 169 -8.11 -21.46 -2.28
CA ARG A 169 -8.27 -20.44 -3.33
C ARG A 169 -7.10 -19.48 -3.48
N ILE A 170 -6.03 -19.68 -2.71
CA ILE A 170 -4.76 -18.97 -2.83
C ILE A 170 -3.67 -20.04 -2.82
N PHE A 171 -2.75 -19.96 -3.79
CA PHE A 171 -1.69 -20.93 -4.01
C PHE A 171 -0.37 -20.19 -4.23
N ARG A 172 0.66 -20.58 -3.51
CA ARG A 172 2.00 -20.01 -3.50
C ARG A 172 2.92 -20.86 -4.37
N ALA A 173 3.41 -20.27 -5.46
CA ALA A 173 4.47 -20.82 -6.29
C ALA A 173 5.81 -20.21 -5.86
N ALA A 174 6.43 -20.78 -4.83
CA ALA A 174 7.62 -20.22 -4.18
C ALA A 174 8.81 -20.03 -5.13
N LYS A 175 9.14 -21.07 -5.92
CA LYS A 175 10.23 -21.05 -6.91
C LYS A 175 10.08 -19.92 -7.94
N ASP A 176 8.84 -19.66 -8.34
CA ASP A 176 8.52 -18.62 -9.32
C ASP A 176 8.27 -17.24 -8.66
N ARG A 177 8.32 -17.13 -7.32
CA ARG A 177 7.87 -15.97 -6.53
C ARG A 177 6.53 -15.42 -7.02
N ALA A 178 5.57 -16.33 -7.15
CA ALA A 178 4.28 -16.06 -7.74
C ALA A 178 3.13 -16.58 -6.89
N ILE A 179 1.99 -15.93 -6.97
CA ILE A 179 0.77 -16.36 -6.28
C ILE A 179 -0.32 -16.54 -7.33
N ILE A 180 -1.03 -17.66 -7.28
CA ILE A 180 -2.25 -17.89 -8.03
C ILE A 180 -3.42 -17.78 -7.06
N ASN A 181 -4.43 -16.98 -7.40
CA ASN A 181 -5.60 -16.84 -6.54
C ASN A 181 -6.91 -16.80 -7.32
N ARG A 182 -7.95 -17.36 -6.70
CA ARG A 182 -9.32 -17.39 -7.18
C ARG A 182 -10.32 -16.91 -6.14
N CYS A 183 -10.01 -15.84 -5.41
CA CYS A 183 -10.80 -15.41 -4.25
C CYS A 183 -12.24 -15.00 -4.59
N GLY A 184 -12.45 -14.27 -5.71
CA GLY A 184 -13.77 -13.80 -6.12
C GLY A 184 -14.37 -12.74 -5.18
N PHE A 185 -13.63 -11.66 -4.92
CA PHE A 185 -14.04 -10.52 -4.07
C PHE A 185 -14.66 -10.93 -2.71
N ASN A 186 -13.98 -11.76 -1.91
CA ASN A 186 -14.43 -11.94 -0.53
C ASN A 186 -14.31 -10.60 0.23
N SER A 187 -15.42 -10.06 0.69
CA SER A 187 -15.51 -8.76 1.36
C SER A 187 -16.60 -8.78 2.42
N ALA A 188 -16.39 -8.03 3.50
CA ALA A 188 -17.34 -7.83 4.58
C ALA A 188 -18.50 -6.87 4.22
N GLY A 189 -18.46 -6.24 3.05
CA GLY A 189 -19.51 -5.32 2.59
C GLY A 189 -19.34 -3.88 3.09
N LEU A 190 -20.12 -2.96 2.51
CA LEU A 190 -20.03 -1.52 2.84
C LEU A 190 -20.37 -1.22 4.30
N ASP A 191 -21.31 -1.94 4.90
CA ASP A 191 -21.76 -1.70 6.28
C ASP A 191 -20.66 -1.98 7.32
N VAL A 192 -19.69 -2.82 6.98
CA VAL A 192 -18.52 -3.09 7.84
C VAL A 192 -17.35 -2.17 7.50
N VAL A 193 -17.12 -1.91 6.21
CA VAL A 193 -15.94 -1.16 5.76
C VAL A 193 -16.08 0.35 5.95
N GLU A 194 -17.28 0.91 5.78
CA GLU A 194 -17.50 2.34 5.98
C GLU A 194 -17.12 2.83 7.39
N PRO A 195 -17.61 2.24 8.51
CA PRO A 195 -17.21 2.69 9.84
C PRO A 195 -15.72 2.53 10.11
N ARG A 196 -15.07 1.51 9.52
CA ARG A 196 -13.61 1.31 9.63
C ARG A 196 -12.82 2.39 8.91
N LEU A 197 -13.22 2.74 7.68
CA LEU A 197 -12.61 3.83 6.93
C LEU A 197 -12.84 5.17 7.62
N LYS A 198 -14.04 5.41 8.16
CA LYS A 198 -14.32 6.60 8.96
C LYS A 198 -13.38 6.72 10.16
N GLN A 199 -13.18 5.63 10.90
CA GLN A 199 -12.24 5.59 12.02
C GLN A 199 -10.79 5.82 11.56
N ALA A 200 -10.37 5.14 10.50
CA ALA A 200 -9.03 5.31 9.93
C ALA A 200 -8.78 6.74 9.45
N SER A 201 -9.75 7.40 8.81
CA SER A 201 -9.65 8.80 8.39
C SER A 201 -9.50 9.76 9.58
N ALA A 202 -10.17 9.49 10.70
CA ALA A 202 -10.01 10.27 11.92
C ALA A 202 -8.63 10.03 12.57
N ASP A 203 -8.25 8.78 12.77
CA ASP A 203 -7.00 8.40 13.44
C ASP A 203 -5.75 8.83 12.65
N ARG A 204 -5.84 8.83 11.31
CA ARG A 204 -4.73 9.18 10.42
C ARG A 204 -4.09 10.51 10.82
N TRP A 205 -4.88 11.51 11.17
CA TRP A 205 -4.39 12.87 11.46
C TRP A 205 -3.76 13.02 12.84
N HIS A 206 -4.12 12.14 13.78
CA HIS A 206 -3.57 12.13 15.14
C HIS A 206 -2.35 11.22 15.27
N ASP A 207 -2.17 10.28 14.34
CA ASP A 207 -1.02 9.38 14.32
C ASP A 207 0.16 9.99 13.54
N ARG A 208 1.24 10.31 14.25
CA ARG A 208 2.43 10.95 13.68
C ARG A 208 3.08 10.14 12.54
N LEU A 209 3.05 8.81 12.61
CA LEU A 209 3.64 7.94 11.59
C LEU A 209 2.70 7.71 10.40
N ALA A 210 1.38 7.83 10.61
CA ALA A 210 0.37 7.60 9.59
C ALA A 210 -0.22 8.87 8.96
N ARG A 211 0.04 10.08 9.49
CA ARG A 211 -0.50 11.35 8.96
C ARG A 211 -0.21 11.64 7.49
N ARG A 212 0.82 11.01 6.94
CA ARG A 212 1.24 11.09 5.53
C ARG A 212 0.71 9.93 4.67
N CYS A 213 -0.14 9.09 5.23
CA CYS A 213 -0.75 7.96 4.54
C CYS A 213 -1.74 8.45 3.48
N VAL A 214 -1.50 8.05 2.23
CA VAL A 214 -2.53 8.13 1.18
C VAL A 214 -3.34 6.84 1.21
N ILE A 215 -4.66 6.95 1.34
CA ILE A 215 -5.60 5.82 1.36
C ILE A 215 -6.31 5.76 0.01
N GLY A 216 -6.03 4.70 -0.74
CA GLY A 216 -6.82 4.32 -1.91
C GLY A 216 -7.99 3.44 -1.50
N VAL A 217 -9.18 3.66 -2.05
CA VAL A 217 -10.33 2.77 -1.81
C VAL A 217 -10.72 2.08 -3.11
N ASN A 218 -10.61 0.76 -3.14
CA ASN A 218 -10.94 -0.07 -4.29
C ASN A 218 -12.34 -0.67 -4.13
N ILE A 219 -13.22 -0.39 -5.09
CA ILE A 219 -14.61 -0.86 -5.11
C ILE A 219 -14.89 -1.76 -6.32
N GLY A 220 -15.84 -2.66 -6.16
CA GLY A 220 -16.26 -3.58 -7.22
C GLY A 220 -17.69 -4.06 -7.02
N LYS A 221 -18.22 -4.76 -8.03
CA LYS A 221 -19.57 -5.32 -7.98
C LYS A 221 -19.63 -6.62 -7.17
N ASN A 222 -20.78 -6.89 -6.57
CA ASN A 222 -21.09 -8.21 -6.05
C ASN A 222 -21.17 -9.25 -7.17
N LYS A 223 -20.94 -10.52 -6.83
CA LYS A 223 -20.97 -11.63 -7.79
C LYS A 223 -22.33 -11.71 -8.51
N ASP A 224 -23.41 -11.64 -7.74
CA ASP A 224 -24.77 -11.90 -8.20
C ASP A 224 -25.49 -10.67 -8.77
N THR A 225 -24.86 -9.49 -8.73
CA THR A 225 -25.43 -8.27 -9.31
C THR A 225 -25.31 -8.27 -10.83
N GLU A 226 -26.43 -8.04 -11.50
CA GLU A 226 -26.50 -7.85 -12.96
C GLU A 226 -25.98 -6.47 -13.38
N ASN A 227 -26.45 -5.41 -12.71
CA ASN A 227 -26.06 -4.03 -13.01
C ASN A 227 -24.84 -3.58 -12.19
N ALA A 228 -23.65 -3.63 -12.80
CA ALA A 228 -22.42 -3.19 -12.16
C ALA A 228 -22.42 -1.70 -11.78
N GLU A 229 -23.15 -0.85 -12.51
CA GLU A 229 -23.17 0.61 -12.28
C GLU A 229 -23.86 0.97 -10.95
N GLU A 230 -24.86 0.19 -10.53
CA GLU A 230 -25.58 0.40 -9.27
C GLU A 230 -24.69 0.08 -8.06
N ASP A 231 -23.94 -1.02 -8.12
CA ASP A 231 -22.99 -1.39 -7.07
C ASP A 231 -21.86 -0.36 -6.95
N ILE A 232 -21.36 0.14 -8.08
CA ILE A 232 -20.33 1.19 -8.11
C ILE A 232 -20.87 2.49 -7.53
N ARG A 233 -22.11 2.87 -7.87
CA ARG A 233 -22.80 4.05 -7.32
C ARG A 233 -22.90 3.98 -5.80
N GLU A 234 -23.35 2.85 -5.26
CA GLU A 234 -23.46 2.68 -3.81
C GLU A 234 -22.09 2.70 -3.12
N GLY A 235 -21.07 2.08 -3.72
CA GLY A 235 -19.69 2.12 -3.24
C GLY A 235 -19.13 3.55 -3.16
N ILE A 236 -19.35 4.37 -4.20
CA ILE A 236 -18.91 5.77 -4.23
C ILE A 236 -19.65 6.59 -3.18
N LYS A 237 -20.97 6.46 -3.13
CA LYS A 237 -21.81 7.20 -2.19
C LYS A 237 -21.41 6.97 -0.74
N ARG A 238 -21.07 5.74 -0.37
CA ARG A 238 -20.72 5.36 1.01
C ARG A 238 -19.24 5.62 1.34
N LEU A 239 -18.31 5.27 0.44
CA LEU A 239 -16.88 5.28 0.75
C LEU A 239 -16.09 6.41 0.10
N GLY A 240 -16.63 7.05 -0.94
CA GLY A 240 -15.91 8.01 -1.78
C GLY A 240 -15.29 9.15 -0.99
N ARG A 241 -15.97 9.64 0.06
CA ARG A 241 -15.47 10.75 0.89
C ARG A 241 -14.23 10.43 1.74
N PHE A 242 -13.95 9.15 1.97
CA PHE A 242 -12.81 8.71 2.81
C PHE A 242 -11.56 8.39 1.98
N ALA A 243 -11.70 8.33 0.66
CA ALA A 243 -10.63 7.97 -0.25
C ALA A 243 -9.82 9.20 -0.66
N ASP A 244 -8.49 9.09 -0.68
CA ASP A 244 -7.64 10.09 -1.35
C ASP A 244 -7.66 9.89 -2.87
N TYR A 245 -7.73 8.62 -3.29
CA TYR A 245 -8.07 8.21 -4.65
C TYR A 245 -8.98 6.98 -4.60
N LEU A 246 -9.94 6.91 -5.53
CA LEU A 246 -10.91 5.83 -5.61
C LEU A 246 -10.63 4.98 -6.84
N VAL A 247 -10.68 3.66 -6.70
CA VAL A 247 -10.40 2.71 -7.79
C VAL A 247 -11.61 1.86 -8.09
N ILE A 248 -12.07 1.87 -9.34
CA ILE A 248 -13.07 0.92 -9.84
C ILE A 248 -12.36 -0.32 -10.38
N ASN A 249 -12.62 -1.48 -9.79
CA ASN A 249 -12.00 -2.73 -10.21
C ASN A 249 -12.86 -3.49 -11.22
N LEU A 250 -12.45 -3.42 -12.49
CA LEU A 250 -13.09 -4.11 -13.62
C LEU A 250 -12.26 -5.30 -14.13
N SER A 251 -11.20 -5.68 -13.44
CA SER A 251 -10.13 -6.53 -14.00
C SER A 251 -9.88 -7.86 -13.29
N SER A 252 -10.62 -8.15 -12.22
CA SER A 252 -10.56 -9.44 -11.54
C SER A 252 -10.91 -10.60 -12.50
N PRO A 253 -10.04 -11.61 -12.67
CA PRO A 253 -10.36 -12.82 -13.44
C PRO A 253 -11.31 -13.76 -12.69
N ASN A 254 -11.58 -13.48 -11.42
CA ASN A 254 -12.25 -14.40 -10.50
C ASN A 254 -13.75 -14.11 -10.32
N THR A 255 -14.24 -13.06 -10.98
CA THR A 255 -15.63 -12.65 -11.02
C THR A 255 -16.10 -12.75 -12.47
N GLN A 256 -17.03 -13.66 -12.75
CA GLN A 256 -17.46 -13.98 -14.10
C GLN A 256 -17.99 -12.74 -14.83
N GLY A 257 -17.58 -12.57 -16.10
CA GLY A 257 -18.03 -11.46 -16.96
C GLY A 257 -17.43 -10.09 -16.62
N LEU A 258 -16.72 -9.93 -15.50
CA LEU A 258 -16.25 -8.61 -15.04
C LEU A 258 -15.30 -7.94 -16.04
N ARG A 259 -14.36 -8.71 -16.62
CA ARG A 259 -13.38 -8.20 -17.59
C ARG A 259 -14.03 -7.68 -18.88
N ALA A 260 -15.23 -8.16 -19.23
CA ALA A 260 -15.96 -7.67 -20.39
C ALA A 260 -16.45 -6.22 -20.20
N LEU A 261 -16.55 -5.73 -18.96
CA LEU A 261 -16.87 -4.33 -18.66
C LEU A 261 -15.75 -3.35 -19.04
N GLN A 262 -14.57 -3.85 -19.45
CA GLN A 262 -13.48 -3.03 -20.01
C GLN A 262 -13.71 -2.67 -21.49
N GLN A 263 -14.75 -3.20 -22.13
CA GLN A 263 -15.15 -2.80 -23.48
C GLN A 263 -15.61 -1.34 -23.51
N ARG A 264 -15.32 -0.65 -24.63
CA ARG A 264 -15.47 0.80 -24.82
C ARG A 264 -16.75 1.40 -24.21
N ASP A 265 -17.92 0.88 -24.60
CA ASP A 265 -19.20 1.46 -24.20
C ASP A 265 -19.54 1.22 -22.72
N HIS A 266 -19.23 0.03 -22.21
CA HIS A 266 -19.43 -0.31 -20.79
C HIS A 266 -18.53 0.54 -19.90
N LEU A 267 -17.24 0.62 -20.26
CA LEU A 267 -16.26 1.39 -19.51
C LEU A 267 -16.64 2.88 -19.45
N ARG A 268 -17.04 3.45 -20.60
CA ARG A 268 -17.48 4.86 -20.66
C ARG A 268 -18.65 5.12 -19.72
N ARG A 269 -19.69 4.26 -19.73
CA ARG A 269 -20.86 4.41 -18.83
C ARG A 269 -20.51 4.28 -17.35
N ILE A 270 -19.61 3.36 -17.01
CA ILE A 270 -19.15 3.18 -15.63
C ILE A 270 -18.40 4.42 -15.14
N ILE A 271 -17.47 4.95 -15.95
CA ILE A 271 -16.68 6.14 -15.58
C ILE A 271 -17.60 7.36 -15.41
N THR A 272 -18.49 7.62 -16.37
CA THR A 272 -19.39 8.78 -16.28
C THR A 272 -20.37 8.67 -15.12
N THR A 273 -20.88 7.46 -14.84
CA THR A 273 -21.69 7.20 -13.65
C THR A 273 -20.92 7.51 -12.37
N ALA A 274 -19.67 7.05 -12.29
CA ALA A 274 -18.84 7.27 -11.12
C ALA A 274 -18.52 8.75 -10.91
N GLN A 275 -18.14 9.46 -11.97
CA GLN A 275 -17.92 10.91 -11.95
C GLN A 275 -19.17 11.66 -11.48
N SER A 276 -20.35 11.30 -12.01
CA SER A 276 -21.62 11.91 -11.59
C SER A 276 -21.91 11.75 -10.10
N GLU A 277 -21.55 10.61 -9.51
CA GLU A 277 -21.70 10.39 -8.05
C GLU A 277 -20.67 11.16 -7.24
N LEU A 278 -19.43 11.27 -7.71
CA LEU A 278 -18.43 12.12 -7.07
C LEU A 278 -18.83 13.60 -7.10
N ASP A 279 -19.38 14.08 -8.21
CA ASP A 279 -19.89 15.45 -8.33
C ASP A 279 -21.07 15.71 -7.38
N LYS A 280 -21.88 14.69 -7.07
CA LYS A 280 -22.93 14.80 -6.05
C LYS A 280 -22.35 14.94 -4.65
N LEU A 281 -21.27 14.23 -4.33
CA LEU A 281 -20.58 14.38 -3.04
C LEU A 281 -19.98 15.79 -2.90
N GLU A 282 -19.37 16.36 -3.94
CA GLU A 282 -18.89 17.75 -3.92
C GLU A 282 -20.03 18.76 -3.70
N LYS A 283 -21.20 18.54 -4.32
CA LYS A 283 -22.38 19.40 -4.08
C LYS A 283 -22.89 19.29 -2.64
N GLN A 284 -22.84 18.10 -2.05
CA GLN A 284 -23.22 17.89 -0.65
C GLN A 284 -22.29 18.62 0.31
N GLU A 285 -20.98 18.57 0.06
CA GLU A 285 -19.99 19.37 0.80
C GLU A 285 -20.32 20.87 0.72
N ALA A 286 -20.50 21.41 -0.48
CA ALA A 286 -20.79 22.84 -0.67
C ALA A 286 -22.07 23.27 0.04
N HIS A 287 -23.10 22.42 0.04
CA HIS A 287 -24.33 22.67 0.78
C HIS A 287 -24.10 22.68 2.30
N GLN A 288 -23.32 21.74 2.83
CA GLN A 288 -22.99 21.67 4.26
C GLN A 288 -22.13 22.86 4.71
N ALA A 289 -21.19 23.31 3.89
CA ALA A 289 -20.37 24.50 4.14
C ALA A 289 -21.21 25.78 4.22
N ASN A 290 -22.19 25.94 3.31
CA ASN A 290 -23.10 27.09 3.32
C ASN A 290 -24.03 27.13 4.54
N ILE A 291 -24.42 25.97 5.09
CA ILE A 291 -25.22 25.89 6.32
C ILE A 291 -24.37 26.25 7.56
N ALA A 292 -23.09 25.89 7.56
CA ALA A 292 -22.19 26.11 8.70
C ALA A 292 -21.72 27.57 8.86
N GLN A 293 -21.91 28.43 7.87
CA GLN A 293 -21.57 29.87 7.93
C GLN A 293 -22.83 30.75 7.93
N PRO A 294 -23.42 31.09 9.10
CA PRO A 294 -24.39 32.18 9.16
C PRO A 294 -23.69 33.53 8.94
N GLU A 295 -24.40 34.49 8.32
CA GLU A 295 -23.90 35.74 7.72
C GLU A 295 -23.13 36.72 8.64
N ASP A 296 -22.96 36.42 9.94
CA ASP A 296 -22.43 37.36 10.96
C ASP A 296 -21.05 37.03 11.55
N ALA A 297 -20.33 36.01 11.06
CA ALA A 297 -18.99 35.69 11.58
C ALA A 297 -17.88 36.52 10.90
N LYS A 298 -17.40 37.57 11.59
CA LYS A 298 -16.21 38.34 11.17
C LYS A 298 -14.96 37.44 11.10
N PRO A 299 -14.13 37.55 10.06
CA PRO A 299 -12.86 36.82 10.00
C PRO A 299 -11.85 37.44 10.96
N ASP A 300 -11.40 36.67 11.97
CA ASP A 300 -10.25 37.04 12.78
C ASP A 300 -8.95 36.82 11.96
N ALA A 301 -8.10 37.84 11.92
CA ALA A 301 -7.01 38.00 10.97
C ALA A 301 -5.66 37.49 11.50
N THR A 302 -5.65 36.47 12.35
CA THR A 302 -4.43 35.99 13.04
C THR A 302 -4.18 34.48 12.97
N GLU A 303 -4.58 33.80 11.88
CA GLU A 303 -4.33 32.35 11.72
C GLU A 303 -3.17 32.04 10.75
N THR A 304 -1.96 32.43 11.12
CA THR A 304 -0.72 31.98 10.48
C THR A 304 -0.13 30.75 11.20
N SER A 305 -0.88 29.65 11.26
CA SER A 305 -0.40 28.26 11.39
C SER A 305 -1.60 27.29 11.40
N ARG A 306 -2.40 27.22 10.33
CA ARG A 306 -3.56 26.32 10.31
C ARG A 306 -3.13 24.86 10.27
N ASP A 307 -3.45 24.20 11.36
CA ASP A 307 -2.96 22.92 11.81
C ASP A 307 -3.52 21.75 10.97
N ILE A 308 -2.70 20.74 10.69
CA ILE A 308 -3.05 19.56 9.88
C ILE A 308 -4.24 18.80 10.50
N THR A 309 -4.46 19.00 11.80
CA THR A 309 -5.58 18.48 12.61
C THR A 309 -6.95 18.99 12.17
N HIS A 310 -7.06 20.18 11.58
CA HIS A 310 -8.35 20.74 11.15
C HIS A 310 -9.00 19.94 10.00
N LYS A 311 -8.19 19.32 9.14
CA LYS A 311 -8.66 18.47 8.02
C LYS A 311 -9.36 17.18 8.47
N ALA A 312 -9.25 16.80 9.75
CA ALA A 312 -9.89 15.61 10.28
C ALA A 312 -11.43 15.74 10.41
N HIS A 313 -11.94 16.97 10.41
CA HIS A 313 -13.35 17.27 10.70
C HIS A 313 -14.14 17.78 9.49
N ASP A 314 -13.50 17.87 8.32
CA ASP A 314 -14.15 18.30 7.07
C ASP A 314 -14.95 17.14 6.41
N PHE A 315 -15.88 17.48 5.52
CA PHE A 315 -16.72 16.50 4.81
C PHE A 315 -15.88 15.47 4.04
N PHE A 316 -14.80 15.93 3.40
CA PHE A 316 -13.73 15.09 2.86
C PHE A 316 -12.54 15.08 3.81
N PRO A 317 -12.48 14.15 4.78
CA PRO A 317 -11.30 13.98 5.62
C PRO A 317 -10.21 13.27 4.81
N THR A 318 -9.74 13.89 3.73
CA THR A 318 -8.74 13.41 2.76
C THR A 318 -7.54 14.36 2.74
N GLN A 319 -6.42 13.95 2.14
CA GLN A 319 -5.22 14.78 2.06
C GLN A 319 -5.49 16.12 1.36
N THR A 320 -6.31 16.09 0.31
CA THR A 320 -6.65 17.26 -0.50
C THR A 320 -7.80 18.08 0.07
N GLY A 321 -8.63 17.51 0.95
CA GLY A 321 -9.87 18.13 1.43
C GLY A 321 -10.90 18.32 0.32
N LYS A 322 -10.86 17.48 -0.72
CA LYS A 322 -11.72 17.51 -1.90
C LYS A 322 -12.11 16.08 -2.28
N ARG A 323 -12.97 15.93 -3.30
CA ARG A 323 -13.30 14.61 -3.86
C ARG A 323 -12.03 13.82 -4.25
N PRO A 324 -12.06 12.49 -4.15
CA PRO A 324 -10.94 11.65 -4.59
C PRO A 324 -10.70 11.76 -6.09
N LEU A 325 -9.45 11.49 -6.49
CA LEU A 325 -9.13 11.18 -7.88
C LEU A 325 -9.76 9.84 -8.28
N LEU A 326 -10.33 9.76 -9.48
CA LEU A 326 -10.97 8.54 -9.99
C LEU A 326 -10.02 7.70 -10.85
N PHE A 327 -9.83 6.46 -10.46
CA PHE A 327 -9.00 5.48 -11.15
C PHE A 327 -9.80 4.25 -11.60
N VAL A 328 -9.34 3.62 -12.68
CA VAL A 328 -9.82 2.29 -13.10
C VAL A 328 -8.67 1.29 -13.10
N LYS A 329 -8.87 0.12 -12.49
CA LYS A 329 -7.87 -0.97 -12.49
C LYS A 329 -8.11 -1.91 -13.65
N ILE A 330 -7.13 -2.04 -14.54
CA ILE A 330 -7.25 -2.81 -15.79
C ILE A 330 -6.50 -4.15 -15.74
N ALA A 331 -6.94 -5.10 -16.56
CA ALA A 331 -6.30 -6.40 -16.70
C ALA A 331 -5.04 -6.29 -17.58
N PRO A 332 -4.02 -7.15 -17.37
CA PRO A 332 -2.86 -7.20 -18.27
C PRO A 332 -3.17 -7.96 -19.56
N ASP A 333 -4.19 -8.81 -19.56
CA ASP A 333 -4.58 -9.69 -20.66
C ASP A 333 -5.50 -8.95 -21.66
N LEU A 334 -4.95 -7.93 -22.32
CA LEU A 334 -5.65 -7.08 -23.28
C LEU A 334 -4.93 -7.11 -24.62
N THR A 335 -5.71 -7.14 -25.69
CA THR A 335 -5.23 -6.90 -27.06
C THR A 335 -4.83 -5.44 -27.26
N GLU A 336 -4.04 -5.17 -28.29
CA GLU A 336 -3.66 -3.79 -28.64
C GLU A 336 -4.86 -2.90 -28.94
N GLN A 337 -5.92 -3.45 -29.55
CA GLN A 337 -7.14 -2.71 -29.82
C GLN A 337 -7.89 -2.37 -28.53
N GLU A 338 -8.03 -3.32 -27.61
CA GLU A 338 -8.68 -3.07 -26.31
C GLU A 338 -7.91 -2.02 -25.49
N LYS A 339 -6.56 -2.03 -25.53
CA LYS A 339 -5.74 -0.97 -24.90
C LYS A 339 -6.04 0.41 -25.50
N ARG A 340 -6.14 0.52 -26.83
CA ARG A 340 -6.51 1.78 -27.51
C ARG A 340 -7.89 2.24 -27.09
N ASP A 341 -8.88 1.36 -27.09
CA ASP A 341 -10.25 1.69 -26.70
C ASP A 341 -10.33 2.19 -25.24
N ILE A 342 -9.61 1.54 -24.32
CA ILE A 342 -9.53 1.98 -22.92
C ILE A 342 -8.86 3.36 -22.81
N ALA A 343 -7.75 3.57 -23.54
CA ALA A 343 -7.03 4.84 -23.50
C ALA A 343 -7.88 6.00 -24.07
N GLU A 344 -8.56 5.79 -25.19
CA GLU A 344 -9.48 6.77 -25.79
C GLU A 344 -10.62 7.10 -24.83
N VAL A 345 -11.25 6.10 -24.22
CA VAL A 345 -12.31 6.34 -23.23
C VAL A 345 -11.78 7.10 -22.01
N ALA A 346 -10.59 6.76 -21.51
CA ALA A 346 -9.98 7.45 -20.38
C ALA A 346 -9.71 8.94 -20.69
N LEU A 347 -9.21 9.24 -21.90
CA LEU A 347 -9.00 10.61 -22.36
C LEU A 347 -10.32 11.36 -22.56
N ASP A 348 -11.28 10.77 -23.28
CA ASP A 348 -12.58 11.38 -23.60
C ASP A 348 -13.39 11.73 -22.34
N THR A 349 -13.32 10.87 -21.33
CA THR A 349 -14.04 11.06 -20.06
C THR A 349 -13.27 11.92 -19.06
N GLY A 350 -12.01 12.24 -19.31
CA GLY A 350 -11.16 12.95 -18.36
C GLY A 350 -10.85 12.14 -17.11
N LEU A 351 -10.70 10.82 -17.22
CA LEU A 351 -10.34 9.93 -16.12
C LEU A 351 -9.01 10.37 -15.47
N ASP A 352 -8.92 10.32 -14.14
CA ASP A 352 -7.72 10.80 -13.45
C ASP A 352 -6.53 9.87 -13.57
N GLY A 353 -6.78 8.57 -13.52
CA GLY A 353 -5.73 7.59 -13.67
C GLY A 353 -6.16 6.16 -13.91
N LEU A 354 -5.16 5.31 -14.12
CA LEU A 354 -5.29 3.87 -14.29
C LEU A 354 -4.40 3.14 -13.29
N VAL A 355 -4.87 2.01 -12.78
CA VAL A 355 -4.04 1.05 -12.05
C VAL A 355 -3.67 -0.12 -12.97
N VAL A 356 -2.38 -0.28 -13.25
CA VAL A 356 -1.82 -1.12 -14.33
C VAL A 356 -0.76 -2.07 -13.75
N THR A 357 -1.04 -3.33 -13.41
CA THR A 357 -2.19 -4.16 -13.83
C THR A 357 -2.76 -4.97 -12.67
N ASN A 358 -3.91 -5.59 -12.90
CA ASN A 358 -4.37 -6.73 -12.12
C ASN A 358 -3.57 -8.01 -12.48
N THR A 359 -3.96 -9.14 -11.90
CA THR A 359 -3.40 -10.48 -12.15
C THR A 359 -3.67 -10.98 -13.58
N THR A 360 -2.80 -11.87 -14.09
CA THR A 360 -2.95 -12.47 -15.43
C THR A 360 -3.58 -13.85 -15.40
N ILE A 361 -4.37 -14.20 -16.41
CA ILE A 361 -4.83 -15.59 -16.61
C ILE A 361 -3.81 -16.44 -17.37
N GLN A 362 -2.80 -15.83 -18.00
CA GLN A 362 -1.77 -16.54 -18.73
C GLN A 362 -0.91 -17.39 -17.78
N ARG A 363 -0.37 -18.48 -18.31
CA ARG A 363 0.49 -19.43 -17.61
C ARG A 363 1.73 -19.66 -18.49
N PRO A 364 2.81 -18.88 -18.31
CA PRO A 364 4.00 -19.05 -19.13
C PRO A 364 4.64 -20.41 -18.86
N ASP A 365 5.21 -21.02 -19.90
CA ASP A 365 5.84 -22.35 -19.83
C ASP A 365 7.02 -22.39 -18.85
N SER A 366 7.62 -21.23 -18.55
CA SER A 366 8.68 -21.05 -17.56
C SER A 366 8.23 -21.27 -16.12
N LEU A 367 6.92 -21.34 -15.83
CA LEU A 367 6.41 -21.67 -14.50
C LEU A 367 6.81 -23.08 -14.10
N GLN A 368 7.68 -23.16 -13.09
CA GLN A 368 8.21 -24.42 -12.60
C GLN A 368 7.25 -25.13 -11.65
N ASN A 369 6.36 -24.38 -10.99
CA ASN A 369 5.53 -24.92 -9.93
C ASN A 369 4.34 -25.76 -10.41
N LYS A 370 3.96 -26.78 -9.63
CA LYS A 370 2.79 -27.65 -9.87
C LYS A 370 1.46 -26.88 -9.86
N CYS A 371 1.39 -25.78 -9.11
CA CYS A 371 0.22 -24.90 -9.03
C CYS A 371 -0.11 -24.19 -10.35
N LYS A 372 0.72 -24.29 -11.40
CA LYS A 372 0.40 -23.73 -12.73
C LYS A 372 -0.93 -24.22 -13.31
N LYS A 373 -1.43 -25.39 -12.86
CA LYS A 373 -2.72 -25.96 -13.23
C LYS A 373 -3.91 -25.31 -12.53
N GLU A 374 -3.69 -24.55 -11.45
CA GLU A 374 -4.76 -23.88 -10.71
C GLU A 374 -5.36 -22.75 -11.54
N THR A 375 -6.69 -22.65 -11.47
CA THR A 375 -7.45 -21.57 -12.11
C THR A 375 -7.33 -20.26 -11.31
N GLY A 376 -7.67 -19.15 -11.97
CA GLY A 376 -7.64 -17.81 -11.37
C GLY A 376 -6.44 -16.97 -11.84
N GLY A 377 -6.19 -15.88 -11.13
CA GLY A 377 -5.18 -14.89 -11.49
C GLY A 377 -3.80 -15.20 -10.94
N LEU A 378 -2.78 -15.20 -11.82
CA LEU A 378 -1.35 -15.27 -11.51
C LEU A 378 -0.80 -13.86 -11.24
N SER A 379 -0.04 -13.74 -10.15
CA SER A 379 0.68 -12.53 -9.73
C SER A 379 2.15 -12.82 -9.44
N GLY A 380 2.91 -11.78 -9.08
CA GLY A 380 4.32 -11.91 -8.72
C GLY A 380 5.25 -11.83 -9.93
N ARG A 381 6.46 -12.38 -9.80
CA ARG A 381 7.54 -12.22 -10.78
C ARG A 381 7.17 -12.53 -12.23
N PRO A 382 6.39 -13.59 -12.55
CA PRO A 382 6.03 -13.89 -13.94
C PRO A 382 5.21 -12.79 -14.62
N LEU A 383 4.52 -11.95 -13.85
CA LEU A 383 3.73 -10.83 -14.36
C LEU A 383 4.59 -9.59 -14.70
N LYS A 384 5.85 -9.55 -14.22
CA LYS A 384 6.72 -8.37 -14.31
C LYS A 384 6.83 -7.81 -15.73
N ALA A 385 7.19 -8.65 -16.71
CA ALA A 385 7.43 -8.21 -18.08
C ALA A 385 6.14 -7.68 -18.75
N MET A 386 5.05 -8.44 -18.65
CA MET A 386 3.76 -8.10 -19.23
C MET A 386 3.20 -6.80 -18.65
N ALA A 387 3.28 -6.63 -17.33
CA ALA A 387 2.77 -5.42 -16.70
C ALA A 387 3.69 -4.20 -16.96
N THR A 388 5.00 -4.37 -17.13
CA THR A 388 5.89 -3.28 -17.59
C THR A 388 5.52 -2.84 -19.01
N GLN A 389 5.29 -3.79 -19.92
CA GLN A 389 4.86 -3.48 -21.28
C GLN A 389 3.51 -2.77 -21.30
N CYS A 390 2.53 -3.27 -20.53
CA CYS A 390 1.21 -2.65 -20.44
C CYS A 390 1.27 -1.21 -19.90
N VAL A 391 2.12 -0.92 -18.91
CA VAL A 391 2.38 0.47 -18.47
C VAL A 391 2.90 1.32 -19.63
N SER A 392 3.91 0.83 -20.36
CA SER A 392 4.47 1.58 -21.50
C SER A 392 3.46 1.85 -22.59
N ASP A 393 2.61 0.86 -22.93
CA ASP A 393 1.59 1.00 -23.95
C ASP A 393 0.53 2.01 -23.53
N MET A 394 -0.02 1.87 -22.32
CA MET A 394 -1.06 2.80 -21.82
C MET A 394 -0.53 4.22 -21.65
N TYR A 395 0.72 4.38 -21.20
CA TYR A 395 1.34 5.70 -21.10
C TYR A 395 1.46 6.39 -22.47
N LYS A 396 1.90 5.64 -23.49
CA LYS A 396 1.99 6.15 -24.87
C LYS A 396 0.61 6.47 -25.44
N LEU A 397 -0.37 5.59 -25.25
CA LEU A 397 -1.72 5.78 -25.79
C LEU A 397 -2.47 6.94 -25.12
N THR A 398 -2.15 7.25 -23.87
CA THR A 398 -2.74 8.37 -23.12
C THR A 398 -1.90 9.66 -23.17
N ASN A 399 -0.77 9.64 -23.88
CA ASN A 399 0.21 10.72 -23.95
C ASN A 399 0.65 11.24 -22.55
N GLY A 400 0.67 10.36 -21.55
CA GLY A 400 0.97 10.71 -20.16
C GLY A 400 -0.07 11.60 -19.45
N GLN A 401 -1.23 11.85 -20.05
CA GLN A 401 -2.28 12.70 -19.46
C GLN A 401 -3.10 12.00 -18.37
N VAL A 402 -3.16 10.67 -18.43
CA VAL A 402 -3.84 9.82 -17.45
C VAL A 402 -2.77 9.24 -16.53
N ALA A 403 -2.88 9.49 -15.22
CA ALA A 403 -1.87 9.04 -14.26
C ALA A 403 -1.84 7.51 -14.18
N ILE A 404 -0.67 6.91 -13.97
CA ILE A 404 -0.54 5.45 -13.86
C ILE A 404 0.03 5.06 -12.50
N ILE A 405 -0.71 4.24 -11.76
CA ILE A 405 -0.20 3.50 -10.60
C ILE A 405 0.05 2.07 -11.06
N SER A 406 1.29 1.59 -10.95
CA SER A 406 1.71 0.33 -11.54
C SER A 406 1.74 -0.82 -10.54
N SER A 407 1.21 -1.99 -10.90
CA SER A 407 1.22 -3.19 -10.07
C SER A 407 1.65 -4.41 -10.88
N GLY A 408 2.12 -5.45 -10.18
CA GLY A 408 2.47 -6.75 -10.75
C GLY A 408 3.98 -7.00 -10.88
N GLY A 409 4.52 -7.82 -9.97
CA GLY A 409 5.88 -8.35 -10.06
C GLY A 409 7.00 -7.39 -9.64
N ILE A 410 6.71 -6.42 -8.76
CA ILE A 410 7.69 -5.42 -8.29
C ILE A 410 8.36 -5.94 -7.03
N GLU A 411 9.60 -6.44 -7.14
CA GLU A 411 10.35 -7.05 -6.03
C GLU A 411 11.47 -6.16 -5.49
N THR A 412 11.95 -5.20 -6.28
CA THR A 412 13.14 -4.39 -5.98
C THR A 412 12.93 -2.92 -6.35
N GLY A 413 13.81 -2.03 -5.87
CA GLY A 413 13.87 -0.63 -6.31
C GLY A 413 14.18 -0.49 -7.81
N LEU A 414 14.91 -1.45 -8.40
CA LEU A 414 15.13 -1.49 -9.85
C LEU A 414 13.84 -1.75 -10.61
N ASP A 415 12.99 -2.67 -10.14
CA ASP A 415 11.69 -2.93 -10.76
C ASP A 415 10.80 -1.68 -10.66
N ALA A 416 10.81 -0.99 -9.51
CA ALA A 416 10.09 0.26 -9.33
C ALA A 416 10.58 1.35 -10.30
N TYR A 417 11.90 1.53 -10.39
CA TYR A 417 12.54 2.46 -11.33
C TYR A 417 12.16 2.17 -12.78
N GLN A 418 12.17 0.90 -13.19
CA GLN A 418 11.76 0.49 -14.54
C GLN A 418 10.29 0.80 -14.82
N ARG A 419 9.40 0.61 -13.83
CA ARG A 419 7.98 0.98 -13.98
C ARG A 419 7.79 2.49 -14.08
N ILE A 420 8.52 3.26 -13.28
CA ILE A 420 8.48 4.73 -13.35
C ILE A 420 8.95 5.19 -14.73
N ARG A 421 10.06 4.63 -15.23
CA ARG A 421 10.55 4.92 -16.59
C ARG A 421 9.60 4.50 -17.70
N ALA A 422 8.80 3.46 -17.48
CA ALA A 422 7.79 3.03 -18.44
C ALA A 422 6.58 3.97 -18.49
N GLY A 423 6.39 4.84 -17.48
CA GLY A 423 5.29 5.82 -17.43
C GLY A 423 4.50 5.83 -16.12
N ALA A 424 4.85 5.00 -15.13
CA ALA A 424 4.16 5.00 -13.84
C ALA A 424 4.58 6.19 -12.95
N SER A 425 3.62 6.75 -12.21
CA SER A 425 3.89 7.74 -11.17
C SER A 425 4.17 7.09 -9.81
N ALA A 426 3.54 5.94 -9.55
CA ALA A 426 3.72 5.16 -8.31
C ALA A 426 3.62 3.65 -8.59
N VAL A 427 4.01 2.83 -7.62
CA VAL A 427 4.04 1.37 -7.70
C VAL A 427 3.36 0.71 -6.50
N GLU A 428 2.64 -0.38 -6.75
CA GLU A 428 2.01 -1.22 -5.73
C GLU A 428 2.72 -2.56 -5.55
N VAL A 429 2.74 -3.02 -4.30
CA VAL A 429 3.34 -4.29 -3.89
C VAL A 429 2.27 -5.20 -3.29
N TYR A 430 2.29 -6.48 -3.67
CA TYR A 430 1.51 -7.54 -3.01
C TYR A 430 2.38 -8.78 -2.82
N SER A 431 2.69 -9.49 -3.91
CA SER A 431 3.38 -10.79 -3.84
C SER A 431 4.74 -10.66 -3.17
N SER A 432 5.43 -9.54 -3.37
CA SER A 432 6.73 -9.30 -2.75
C SER A 432 6.65 -9.12 -1.23
N LEU A 433 5.55 -8.60 -0.68
CA LEU A 433 5.33 -8.59 0.79
C LEU A 433 5.24 -10.01 1.33
N VAL A 434 4.61 -10.92 0.58
CA VAL A 434 4.48 -12.33 0.97
C VAL A 434 5.85 -13.03 0.99
N TYR A 435 6.74 -12.73 0.06
CA TYR A 435 8.05 -13.39 -0.04
C TYR A 435 9.18 -12.70 0.73
N ARG A 436 9.22 -11.36 0.71
CA ARG A 436 10.26 -10.56 1.36
C ARG A 436 9.91 -10.13 2.77
N GLY A 437 8.65 -10.30 3.18
CA GLY A 437 8.17 -9.89 4.49
C GLY A 437 8.06 -8.37 4.64
N PRO A 438 7.85 -7.88 5.88
CA PRO A 438 7.50 -6.48 6.14
C PRO A 438 8.58 -5.46 5.76
N VAL A 439 9.82 -5.87 5.53
CA VAL A 439 10.92 -4.97 5.09
C VAL A 439 10.81 -4.50 3.64
N VAL A 440 9.92 -5.11 2.85
CA VAL A 440 9.84 -4.88 1.40
C VAL A 440 9.64 -3.40 1.03
N ALA A 441 8.81 -2.68 1.77
CA ALA A 441 8.51 -1.28 1.49
C ALA A 441 9.78 -0.43 1.63
N ARG A 442 10.46 -0.58 2.76
CA ARG A 442 11.71 0.13 3.06
C ARG A 442 12.80 -0.20 2.04
N ARG A 443 13.01 -1.48 1.77
CA ARG A 443 14.01 -1.95 0.80
C ARG A 443 13.81 -1.35 -0.58
N ILE A 444 12.59 -1.35 -1.12
CA ILE A 444 12.31 -0.80 -2.44
C ILE A 444 12.57 0.72 -2.47
N LYS A 445 12.21 1.45 -1.40
CA LYS A 445 12.49 2.90 -1.30
C LYS A 445 14.00 3.19 -1.32
N ASP A 446 14.78 2.49 -0.51
CA ASP A 446 16.23 2.69 -0.40
C ASP A 446 16.95 2.35 -1.71
N GLU A 447 16.60 1.20 -2.33
CA GLU A 447 17.15 0.79 -3.62
C GLU A 447 16.76 1.79 -4.73
N LEU A 448 15.51 2.25 -4.76
CA LEU A 448 15.03 3.24 -5.73
C LEU A 448 15.78 4.56 -5.60
N LEU A 449 15.94 5.07 -4.37
CA LEU A 449 16.69 6.29 -4.11
C LEU A 449 18.16 6.15 -4.55
N SER A 450 18.80 5.02 -4.25
CA SER A 450 20.17 4.74 -4.67
C SER A 450 20.31 4.79 -6.20
N ILE A 451 19.37 4.19 -6.94
CA ILE A 451 19.36 4.19 -8.41
C ILE A 451 19.14 5.61 -8.96
N LEU A 452 18.20 6.38 -8.37
CA LEU A 452 17.94 7.76 -8.77
C LEU A 452 19.18 8.66 -8.58
N ASN A 453 19.90 8.47 -7.48
CA ASN A 453 21.15 9.18 -7.20
C ASN A 453 22.26 8.82 -8.19
N GLN A 454 22.41 7.54 -8.52
CA GLN A 454 23.41 7.07 -9.49
C GLN A 454 23.10 7.53 -10.92
N ALA A 455 21.82 7.64 -11.29
CA ALA A 455 21.40 8.05 -12.63
C ALA A 455 21.60 9.55 -12.92
N GLY A 456 22.16 10.34 -12.00
CA GLY A 456 22.40 11.78 -12.18
C GLY A 456 21.13 12.64 -12.26
N LYS A 457 19.99 12.07 -11.83
CA LYS A 457 18.60 12.55 -11.92
C LYS A 457 18.08 12.83 -13.34
N PRO A 458 16.85 12.35 -13.59
CA PRO A 458 15.75 13.29 -13.67
C PRO A 458 14.90 13.18 -12.40
N ARG A 459 14.35 14.31 -11.94
CA ARG A 459 13.24 14.31 -10.98
C ARG A 459 12.19 13.29 -11.46
N PHE A 460 11.48 12.62 -10.54
CA PHE A 460 10.19 11.99 -10.91
C PHE A 460 9.47 12.96 -11.84
N PRO A 461 8.89 12.51 -12.97
CA PRO A 461 8.28 13.43 -13.93
C PRO A 461 7.38 14.38 -13.14
N GLN A 462 7.82 15.63 -12.99
CA GLN A 462 7.02 16.71 -12.43
C GLN A 462 6.01 17.01 -13.52
N GLN A 463 4.99 16.19 -13.64
CA GLN A 463 3.83 16.52 -14.44
C GLN A 463 2.75 17.00 -13.50
N PHE A 464 2.31 18.23 -13.79
CA PHE A 464 1.33 19.06 -13.09
C PHE A 464 1.86 19.89 -11.90
N ALA A 465 2.80 20.79 -12.20
CA ALA A 465 2.62 22.19 -11.80
C ALA A 465 1.93 22.92 -12.96
N CYS A 466 0.73 23.46 -12.73
CA CYS A 466 0.04 24.33 -13.66
C CYS A 466 0.93 25.53 -14.05
N HIS A 467 0.89 25.96 -15.32
CA HIS A 467 0.68 27.36 -15.74
C HIS A 467 0.45 27.44 -17.28
N PHE A 468 -0.66 28.08 -17.65
CA PHE A 468 -1.08 28.59 -18.97
C PHE A 468 -0.07 29.62 -19.53
N PRO A 469 -0.05 29.97 -20.85
CA PRO A 469 -1.16 30.49 -21.67
C PRO A 469 -1.68 29.56 -22.76
#